data_AF-A0A1U7H8F6-F1
#
_entry.id   AF-A0A1U7H8F6-F1
#
_cell.length_a   1.000
_cell.length_b   1.000
_cell.length_c   1.000
_cell.angle_alpha   90.00
_cell.angle_beta   90.00
_cell.angle_gamma   90.00
#
_symmetry.space_group_name_H-M   'P 1'
#
loop_
_entity.id
_entity.type
_entity.pdbx_description
1 polymer ?
#
loop_
_entity_poly.entity_id
_entity_poly.type
_entity_poly.pdbx_seq_one_letter_code
_entity_poly.pdbx_strand_id
1 'polypeptide(L)'
;MKTTIIETITYPIVETFHSVQGEGAWTGVSAFFIRLGGCDVYCPWCDQKESWNAKRYPQRSLVELATEAKAANPAIVIITGGEPLMHDLNPLTRQLRKLGLRVHLETSGAHPFSGQFDWVTFSPKQYKPPHNSIYDRVSELKVVVANPKDLQWAEQQATRIPPEALKYLQPEWNTPQSQQIIYDYVLQHPEWRISLQMHKFLGVR
;
A
#
# COMPACT_ATOMS: atom_id res chain seq x y z
N MET A 1 -33.23 -20.01 23.22
CA MET A 1 -32.43 -19.85 21.99
C MET A 1 -31.64 -18.56 22.13
N LYS A 2 -30.31 -18.62 22.28
CA LYS A 2 -29.46 -17.43 22.22
C LYS A 2 -29.34 -17.06 20.75
N THR A 3 -29.98 -15.98 20.34
CA THR A 3 -29.75 -15.36 19.04
C THR A 3 -28.30 -14.87 19.04
N THR A 4 -27.40 -15.66 18.46
CA THR A 4 -26.00 -15.25 18.27
C THR A 4 -26.03 -14.09 17.30
N ILE A 5 -25.85 -12.87 17.82
CA ILE A 5 -25.57 -11.70 16.99
C ILE A 5 -24.25 -12.01 16.30
N ILE A 6 -24.30 -12.36 15.01
CA ILE A 6 -23.09 -12.44 14.20
C ILE A 6 -22.65 -10.99 14.04
N GLU A 7 -21.60 -10.58 14.76
CA GLU A 7 -21.00 -9.27 14.56
C GLU A 7 -20.52 -9.16 13.11
N THR A 8 -21.14 -8.27 12.35
CA THR A 8 -20.70 -7.95 11.01
C THR A 8 -19.38 -7.18 11.10
N ILE A 9 -18.29 -7.79 10.66
CA ILE A 9 -16.98 -7.13 10.61
C ILE A 9 -17.02 -6.03 9.55
N THR A 10 -16.71 -4.80 9.97
CA THR A 10 -16.67 -3.61 9.13
C THR A 10 -15.32 -2.91 9.19
N TYR A 11 -15.03 -2.10 8.16
CA TYR A 11 -13.85 -1.26 8.08
C TYR A 11 -14.24 0.18 7.75
N PRO A 12 -13.51 1.20 8.25
CA PRO A 12 -13.65 2.58 7.78
C PRO A 12 -13.12 2.68 6.35
N ILE A 13 -13.97 3.07 5.39
CA ILE A 13 -13.58 3.13 3.98
C ILE A 13 -13.62 4.58 3.50
N VAL A 14 -12.47 5.05 3.01
CA VAL A 14 -12.36 6.35 2.31
C VAL A 14 -13.06 6.23 0.96
N GLU A 15 -12.67 5.24 0.17
CA GLU A 15 -13.24 4.96 -1.15
C GLU A 15 -12.91 3.54 -1.60
N THR A 16 -13.68 3.09 -2.60
CA THR A 16 -13.36 1.92 -3.42
C THR A 16 -13.50 2.31 -4.88
N PHE A 17 -12.59 1.86 -5.73
CA PHE A 17 -12.63 2.18 -7.16
C PHE A 17 -11.87 1.14 -7.99
N HIS A 18 -12.24 1.00 -9.26
CA HIS A 18 -11.56 0.16 -10.23
C HIS A 18 -10.74 1.04 -11.17
N SER A 19 -9.43 0.80 -11.26
CA SER A 19 -8.51 1.54 -12.12
C SER A 19 -7.32 0.66 -12.50
N VAL A 20 -6.16 1.25 -12.77
CA VAL A 20 -4.88 0.57 -12.98
C VAL A 20 -3.92 0.91 -11.84
N GLN A 21 -3.13 -0.07 -11.38
CA GLN A 21 -2.01 0.21 -10.47
C GLN A 21 -1.05 1.17 -11.16
N GLY A 22 -0.75 2.28 -10.49
CA GLY A 22 0.06 3.34 -11.05
C GLY A 22 1.50 3.35 -10.58
N GLU A 23 1.90 2.44 -9.68
CA GLU A 23 3.20 2.44 -9.03
C GLU A 23 3.79 1.03 -8.91
N GLY A 24 5.12 0.94 -8.75
CA GLY A 24 5.81 -0.29 -8.40
C GLY A 24 5.85 -1.34 -9.51
N ALA A 25 6.07 -2.59 -9.11
CA ALA A 25 6.24 -3.72 -10.05
C ALA A 25 4.97 -4.06 -10.84
N TRP A 26 3.80 -3.64 -10.34
CA TRP A 26 2.49 -3.91 -10.92
C TRP A 26 1.91 -2.72 -11.69
N THR A 27 2.72 -1.69 -11.99
CA THR A 27 2.31 -0.53 -12.78
C THR A 27 1.65 -0.97 -14.11
N GLY A 28 0.47 -0.43 -14.41
CA GLY A 28 -0.33 -0.73 -15.61
C GLY A 28 -1.36 -1.85 -15.43
N VAL A 29 -1.34 -2.59 -14.31
CA VAL A 29 -2.23 -3.73 -14.11
C VAL A 29 -3.61 -3.29 -13.59
N SER A 30 -4.68 -3.83 -14.18
CA SER A 30 -6.07 -3.60 -13.74
C SER A 30 -6.26 -3.99 -12.27
N ALA A 31 -6.65 -3.02 -11.45
CA ALA A 31 -6.69 -3.13 -10.00
C ALA A 31 -7.97 -2.55 -9.39
N PHE A 32 -8.59 -3.28 -8.47
CA PHE A 32 -9.64 -2.74 -7.61
C PHE A 32 -9.02 -2.30 -6.29
N PHE A 33 -9.17 -1.02 -5.95
CA PHE A 33 -8.62 -0.42 -4.75
C PHE A 33 -9.65 -0.41 -3.63
N ILE A 34 -9.21 -0.81 -2.44
CA ILE A 34 -9.92 -0.64 -1.19
C ILE A 34 -9.07 0.29 -0.31
N ARG A 35 -9.46 1.56 -0.25
CA ARG A 35 -8.75 2.59 0.53
C ARG A 35 -9.37 2.71 1.91
N LEU A 36 -8.67 2.21 2.93
CA LEU A 36 -9.07 2.29 4.33
C LEU A 36 -8.86 3.69 4.89
N GLY A 37 -9.64 4.04 5.92
CA GLY A 37 -9.47 5.25 6.72
C GLY A 37 -8.66 4.98 8.00
N GLY A 38 -7.97 5.99 8.49
CA GLY A 38 -7.10 5.94 9.67
C GLY A 38 -5.63 5.89 9.29
N CYS A 39 -4.84 6.88 9.73
CA CYS A 39 -3.39 6.87 9.62
C CYS A 39 -2.79 7.66 10.77
N ASP A 40 -1.84 7.07 11.48
CA ASP A 40 -1.11 7.69 12.58
C ASP A 40 0.40 7.81 12.31
N VAL A 41 0.82 7.64 11.04
CA VAL A 41 2.19 7.84 10.57
C VAL A 41 2.49 9.32 10.34
N TYR A 42 1.47 10.09 9.96
CA TYR A 42 1.52 11.56 9.82
C TYR A 42 2.64 12.11 8.92
N CYS A 43 2.87 11.48 7.77
CA CYS A 43 3.86 11.94 6.80
C CYS A 43 3.59 13.41 6.38
N PRO A 44 4.58 14.31 6.43
CA PRO A 44 4.40 15.73 6.08
C PRO A 44 3.90 15.95 4.65
N TRP A 45 4.37 15.12 3.72
CA TRP A 45 4.05 15.12 2.28
C TRP A 45 2.94 14.13 1.90
N CYS A 46 2.14 13.65 2.85
CA CYS A 46 1.00 12.80 2.52
C CYS A 46 0.05 13.56 1.59
N ASP A 47 -0.24 12.99 0.43
CA ASP A 47 -1.21 13.49 -0.56
C ASP A 47 -2.66 13.10 -0.23
N GLN A 48 -2.86 12.38 0.87
CA GLN A 48 -4.15 11.82 1.33
C GLN A 48 -4.40 12.12 2.83
N LYS A 49 -4.09 13.33 3.31
CA LYS A 49 -4.22 13.71 4.74
C LYS A 49 -5.65 13.59 5.27
N GLU A 50 -6.64 13.71 4.39
CA GLU A 50 -8.05 13.49 4.70
C GLU A 50 -8.28 12.11 5.30
N SER A 51 -7.54 11.08 4.85
CA SER A 51 -7.67 9.70 5.30
C SER A 51 -7.28 9.48 6.76
N TRP A 52 -6.61 10.42 7.43
CA TRP A 52 -6.00 10.20 8.75
C TRP A 52 -7.01 9.91 9.87
N ASN A 53 -8.20 10.53 9.83
CA ASN A 53 -9.22 10.33 10.86
C ASN A 53 -10.26 9.30 10.42
N ALA A 54 -10.07 8.05 10.85
CA ALA A 54 -10.98 6.94 10.55
C ALA A 54 -12.46 7.22 10.90
N LYS A 55 -12.73 8.01 11.95
CA LYS A 55 -14.10 8.32 12.40
C LYS A 55 -14.90 9.17 11.41
N ARG A 56 -14.25 9.77 10.41
CA ARG A 56 -14.91 10.56 9.36
C ARG A 56 -15.52 9.71 8.25
N TYR A 57 -15.20 8.42 8.21
CA TYR A 57 -15.50 7.55 7.08
C TYR A 57 -16.56 6.51 7.43
N PRO A 58 -17.44 6.16 6.48
CA PRO A 58 -18.46 5.16 6.70
C PRO A 58 -17.83 3.79 6.98
N GLN A 59 -18.45 3.06 7.89
CA GLN A 59 -18.15 1.65 8.12
C GLN A 59 -18.81 0.82 7.03
N ARG A 60 -18.01 0.02 6.32
CA ARG A 60 -18.51 -0.89 5.28
C ARG A 60 -18.14 -2.32 5.62
N SER A 61 -19.05 -3.25 5.37
CA SER A 61 -18.85 -4.66 5.70
C SER A 61 -17.86 -5.34 4.75
N LEU A 62 -17.16 -6.37 5.25
CA LEU A 62 -16.29 -7.16 4.39
C LEU A 62 -17.03 -7.84 3.22
N VAL A 63 -18.33 -8.12 3.38
CA VAL A 63 -19.14 -8.78 2.36
C VAL A 63 -19.43 -7.83 1.20
N GLU A 64 -19.80 -6.58 1.50
CA GLU A 64 -20.00 -5.53 0.50
C GLU A 64 -18.71 -5.30 -0.30
N LEU A 65 -17.59 -5.11 0.41
CA LEU A 65 -16.28 -4.87 -0.23
C LEU A 65 -15.84 -6.01 -1.14
N ALA A 66 -16.00 -7.26 -0.68
CA ALA A 66 -15.64 -8.43 -1.49
C ALA A 66 -16.55 -8.62 -2.70
N THR A 67 -17.85 -8.29 -2.56
CA THR A 67 -18.82 -8.36 -3.66
C THR A 67 -18.49 -7.33 -4.74
N GLU A 68 -18.20 -6.08 -4.37
CA GLU A 68 -17.80 -5.04 -5.31
C GLU A 68 -16.49 -5.36 -6.02
N ALA A 69 -15.48 -5.80 -5.26
CA ALA A 69 -14.20 -6.20 -5.83
C ALA A 69 -14.35 -7.36 -6.83
N LYS A 70 -15.23 -8.33 -6.55
CA LYS A 70 -15.50 -9.44 -7.48
C LYS A 70 -16.25 -8.96 -8.72
N ALA A 71 -17.24 -8.08 -8.56
CA ALA A 71 -18.04 -7.54 -9.66
C ALA A 71 -17.20 -6.69 -10.63
N ALA A 72 -16.20 -5.97 -10.13
CA ALA A 72 -15.25 -5.22 -10.96
C ALA A 72 -14.35 -6.11 -11.83
N ASN A 73 -14.21 -7.41 -11.51
CA ASN A 73 -13.36 -8.37 -12.22
C ASN A 73 -11.93 -7.84 -12.49
N PRO A 74 -11.21 -7.34 -11.47
CA PRO A 74 -9.86 -6.83 -11.63
C PRO A 74 -8.86 -7.99 -11.75
N ALA A 75 -7.64 -7.69 -12.24
CA ALA A 75 -6.55 -8.66 -12.15
C ALA A 75 -6.02 -8.78 -10.71
N ILE A 76 -6.04 -7.68 -9.95
CA ILE A 76 -5.59 -7.62 -8.55
C ILE A 76 -6.52 -6.74 -7.71
N VAL A 77 -6.60 -7.02 -6.40
CA VAL A 77 -7.24 -6.15 -5.41
C VAL A 77 -6.15 -5.55 -4.54
N ILE A 78 -6.09 -4.23 -4.44
CA ILE A 78 -5.10 -3.51 -3.62
C ILE A 78 -5.78 -2.96 -2.38
N ILE A 79 -5.37 -3.46 -1.21
CA ILE A 79 -5.74 -2.88 0.08
C ILE A 79 -4.68 -1.83 0.43
N THR A 80 -5.13 -0.60 0.64
CA THR A 80 -4.30 0.58 0.91
C THR A 80 -5.06 1.54 1.83
N GLY A 81 -4.61 2.79 1.93
CA GLY A 81 -5.39 3.88 2.50
C GLY A 81 -5.21 4.04 3.98
N GLY A 82 -5.05 5.31 4.36
CA GLY A 82 -4.39 5.64 5.61
C GLY A 82 -3.17 4.73 5.81
N GLU A 83 -3.05 4.12 6.99
CA GLU A 83 -2.18 2.96 7.20
C GLU A 83 -3.05 1.70 7.36
N PRO A 84 -3.10 0.79 6.37
CA PRO A 84 -4.04 -0.33 6.41
C PRO A 84 -3.78 -1.32 7.55
N LEU A 85 -2.53 -1.48 8.01
CA LEU A 85 -2.18 -2.37 9.12
C LEU A 85 -2.61 -1.84 10.50
N MET A 86 -3.23 -0.65 10.58
CA MET A 86 -3.96 -0.23 11.78
C MET A 86 -5.18 -1.12 12.09
N HIS A 87 -5.64 -1.89 11.11
CA HIS A 87 -6.81 -2.76 11.18
C HIS A 87 -6.38 -4.23 11.10
N ASP A 88 -7.19 -5.15 11.66
CA ASP A 88 -7.00 -6.58 11.41
C ASP A 88 -7.55 -6.95 10.03
N LEU A 89 -6.66 -7.22 9.07
CA LEU A 89 -7.02 -7.51 7.68
C LEU A 89 -7.25 -9.01 7.42
N ASN A 90 -7.08 -9.89 8.42
CA ASN A 90 -7.29 -11.33 8.24
C ASN A 90 -8.70 -11.69 7.74
N PRO A 91 -9.80 -11.10 8.24
CA PRO A 91 -11.13 -11.42 7.74
C PRO A 91 -11.34 -10.97 6.29
N LEU A 92 -10.90 -9.76 5.94
CA LEU A 92 -11.08 -9.18 4.61
C LEU A 92 -10.27 -9.94 3.55
N THR A 93 -8.98 -10.15 3.80
CA THR A 93 -8.09 -10.87 2.88
C THR A 93 -8.58 -12.30 2.65
N ARG A 94 -9.00 -13.01 3.70
CA ARG A 94 -9.58 -14.35 3.58
C ARG A 94 -10.82 -14.36 2.70
N GLN A 95 -11.71 -13.38 2.87
CA GLN A 95 -12.94 -13.31 2.06
C GLN A 95 -12.63 -13.03 0.59
N LEU A 96 -11.75 -12.08 0.29
CA LEU A 96 -11.34 -11.76 -1.08
C LEU A 96 -10.69 -12.97 -1.77
N ARG A 97 -9.77 -13.66 -1.08
CA ARG A 97 -9.10 -14.87 -1.59
C ARG A 97 -10.07 -16.02 -1.84
N LYS A 98 -11.09 -16.21 -1.00
CA LYS A 98 -12.15 -17.22 -1.22
C LYS A 98 -12.92 -16.98 -2.53
N LEU A 99 -12.99 -15.73 -3.01
CA LEU A 99 -13.60 -15.38 -4.30
C LEU A 99 -12.63 -15.52 -5.49
N GLY A 100 -11.42 -16.06 -5.25
CA GLY A 100 -10.37 -16.25 -6.25
C GLY A 100 -9.65 -14.97 -6.64
N LEU A 101 -9.77 -13.89 -5.85
CA LEU A 101 -9.10 -12.61 -6.11
C LEU A 101 -7.66 -12.66 -5.59
N ARG A 102 -6.72 -12.10 -6.37
CA ARG A 102 -5.34 -11.86 -5.95
C ARG A 102 -5.28 -10.59 -5.12
N VAL A 103 -4.76 -10.65 -3.89
CA VAL A 103 -4.84 -9.55 -2.91
C VAL A 103 -3.45 -9.00 -2.61
N HIS A 104 -3.30 -7.69 -2.79
CA HIS A 104 -2.07 -6.94 -2.63
C HIS A 104 -2.21 -5.96 -1.47
N LEU A 105 -1.09 -5.66 -0.79
CA LEU A 105 -1.00 -4.67 0.27
C LEU A 105 -0.07 -3.52 -0.13
N GLU A 106 -0.49 -2.29 0.13
CA GLU A 106 0.37 -1.10 0.13
C GLU A 106 0.39 -0.51 1.55
N THR A 107 1.54 -0.59 2.25
CA THR A 107 1.63 -0.22 3.68
C THR A 107 2.94 0.53 3.99
N SER A 108 2.93 1.38 5.03
CA SER A 108 4.17 1.90 5.62
C SER A 108 4.88 0.90 6.53
N GLY A 109 4.22 -0.22 6.87
CA GLY A 109 4.73 -1.26 7.77
C GLY A 109 4.79 -0.84 9.24
N ALA A 110 4.17 0.29 9.63
CA ALA A 110 4.28 0.85 10.98
C ALA A 110 3.51 0.11 12.09
N HIS A 111 2.73 -0.92 11.75
CA HIS A 111 1.88 -1.69 12.68
C HIS A 111 2.06 -3.20 12.50
N PRO A 112 1.62 -4.03 13.48
CA PRO A 112 1.67 -5.48 13.35
C PRO A 112 1.02 -5.98 12.06
N PHE A 113 1.70 -6.91 11.39
CA PHE A 113 1.25 -7.45 10.13
C PHE A 113 -0.01 -8.31 10.33
N SER A 114 -1.06 -8.05 9.57
CA SER A 114 -2.32 -8.78 9.61
C SER A 114 -2.81 -9.03 8.17
N GLY A 115 -3.33 -10.23 7.88
CA GLY A 115 -3.84 -10.59 6.56
C GLY A 115 -2.97 -11.56 5.76
N GLN A 116 -3.53 -12.02 4.64
CA GLN A 116 -2.90 -12.93 3.68
C GLN A 116 -2.85 -12.27 2.31
N PHE A 117 -1.64 -11.99 1.81
CA PHE A 117 -1.42 -11.25 0.58
C PHE A 117 -0.56 -12.06 -0.40
N ASP A 118 -0.84 -11.87 -1.68
CA ASP A 118 -0.03 -12.40 -2.78
C ASP A 118 1.14 -11.45 -3.14
N TRP A 119 1.04 -10.18 -2.74
CA TRP A 119 2.08 -9.18 -2.91
C TRP A 119 2.02 -8.14 -1.79
N VAL A 120 3.18 -7.79 -1.23
CA VAL A 120 3.30 -6.75 -0.21
C VAL A 120 4.26 -5.67 -0.69
N THR A 121 3.70 -4.50 -1.00
CA THR A 121 4.47 -3.27 -1.22
C THR A 121 4.66 -2.55 0.11
N PHE A 122 5.90 -2.50 0.55
CA PHE A 122 6.34 -1.87 1.78
C PHE A 122 7.00 -0.52 1.45
N SER A 123 6.39 0.56 1.92
CA SER A 123 6.90 1.92 1.75
C SER A 123 7.22 2.55 3.11
N PRO A 124 8.36 2.20 3.73
CA PRO A 124 8.71 2.65 5.08
C PRO A 124 8.85 4.16 5.17
N LYS A 125 8.47 4.72 6.33
CA LYS A 125 8.52 6.16 6.60
C LYS A 125 9.43 6.42 7.80
N GLN A 126 10.32 7.40 7.70
CA GLN A 126 11.29 7.70 8.76
C GLN A 126 10.64 8.17 10.07
N TYR A 127 9.43 8.74 10.00
CA TYR A 127 8.72 9.32 11.14
C TYR A 127 8.11 8.30 12.10
N LYS A 128 7.87 7.09 11.62
CA LYS A 128 7.33 6.00 12.43
C LYS A 128 8.04 4.71 12.05
N PRO A 129 8.85 4.13 12.95
CA PRO A 129 9.65 2.98 12.62
C PRO A 129 8.77 1.80 12.21
N PRO A 130 9.17 1.01 11.20
CA PRO A 130 8.43 -0.17 10.81
C PRO A 130 8.39 -1.22 11.92
N HIS A 131 7.26 -1.88 12.09
CA HIS A 131 7.10 -3.01 12.99
C HIS A 131 7.81 -4.24 12.42
N ASN A 132 8.53 -5.00 13.25
CA ASN A 132 9.39 -6.09 12.78
C ASN A 132 8.67 -7.17 11.95
N SER A 133 7.37 -7.38 12.20
CA SER A 133 6.58 -8.40 11.49
C SER A 133 6.39 -8.14 9.99
N ILE A 134 6.70 -6.94 9.47
CA ILE A 134 6.55 -6.64 8.04
C ILE A 134 7.68 -7.24 7.21
N TYR A 135 8.90 -7.31 7.74
CA TYR A 135 10.11 -7.49 6.94
C TYR A 135 10.10 -8.80 6.15
N ASP A 136 9.83 -9.94 6.79
CA ASP A 136 9.80 -11.26 6.12
C ASP A 136 8.62 -11.42 5.13
N ARG A 137 7.73 -10.43 5.02
CA ARG A 137 6.55 -10.45 4.16
C ARG A 137 6.72 -9.62 2.89
N VAL A 138 7.78 -8.82 2.80
CA VAL A 138 7.95 -7.83 1.74
C VAL A 138 8.23 -8.50 0.40
N SER A 139 7.41 -8.18 -0.60
CA SER A 139 7.66 -8.53 -2.01
C SER A 139 8.31 -7.38 -2.77
N GLU A 140 8.01 -6.15 -2.35
CA GLU A 140 8.49 -4.91 -2.96
C GLU A 140 8.78 -3.86 -1.89
N LEU A 141 10.01 -3.37 -1.83
CA LEU A 141 10.37 -2.16 -1.09
C LEU A 141 10.27 -0.96 -2.04
N LYS A 142 9.42 0.01 -1.71
CA LYS A 142 9.23 1.23 -2.50
C LYS A 142 9.43 2.47 -1.65
N VAL A 143 10.55 3.15 -1.81
CA VAL A 143 10.92 4.31 -0.98
C VAL A 143 10.71 5.60 -1.74
N VAL A 144 9.91 6.51 -1.16
CA VAL A 144 9.75 7.87 -1.70
C VAL A 144 10.99 8.68 -1.36
N VAL A 145 11.63 9.28 -2.35
CA VAL A 145 12.84 10.08 -2.23
C VAL A 145 12.49 11.53 -2.49
N ALA A 146 12.60 12.40 -1.50
CA ALA A 146 12.50 13.85 -1.68
C ALA A 146 13.88 14.51 -1.72
N ASN A 147 14.86 13.93 -1.03
CA ASN A 147 16.22 14.45 -0.92
C ASN A 147 17.25 13.31 -0.78
N PRO A 148 18.56 13.57 -0.93
CA PRO A 148 19.59 12.52 -0.92
C PRO A 148 19.67 11.69 0.39
N LYS A 149 19.22 12.22 1.54
CA LYS A 149 19.23 11.45 2.79
C LYS A 149 18.21 10.30 2.77
N ASP A 150 17.18 10.39 1.94
CA ASP A 150 16.18 9.34 1.81
C ASP A 150 16.76 8.08 1.16
N LEU A 151 17.83 8.21 0.36
CA LEU A 151 18.57 7.07 -0.20
C LEU A 151 19.26 6.25 0.88
N GLN A 152 19.82 6.90 1.91
CA GLN A 152 20.42 6.20 3.04
C GLN A 152 19.37 5.39 3.81
N TRP A 153 18.18 5.95 3.97
CA TRP A 153 17.05 5.23 4.53
C TRP A 153 16.63 4.06 3.65
N ALA A 154 16.60 4.24 2.34
CA ALA A 154 16.27 3.18 1.39
C ALA A 154 17.22 1.98 1.54
N GLU A 155 18.52 2.23 1.59
CA GLU A 155 19.55 1.21 1.82
C GLU A 155 19.39 0.51 3.17
N GLN A 156 19.19 1.26 4.25
CA GLN A 156 18.97 0.69 5.58
C GLN A 156 17.78 -0.28 5.60
N GLN A 157 16.68 0.08 4.96
CA GLN A 157 15.50 -0.78 4.88
C GLN A 157 15.74 -2.00 3.97
N ALA A 158 16.46 -1.81 2.86
CA ALA A 158 16.81 -2.88 1.93
C ALA A 158 17.67 -3.99 2.56
N THR A 159 18.44 -3.70 3.61
CA THR A 159 19.20 -4.74 4.34
C THR A 159 18.34 -5.70 5.16
N ARG A 160 17.06 -5.35 5.39
CA ARG A 160 16.17 -6.07 6.31
C ARG A 160 15.07 -6.85 5.62
N ILE A 161 14.90 -6.70 4.31
CA ILE A 161 13.87 -7.37 3.51
C ILE A 161 14.44 -8.65 2.86
N PRO A 162 13.58 -9.57 2.36
CA PRO A 162 14.03 -10.74 1.63
C PRO A 162 14.88 -10.36 0.40
N PRO A 163 15.93 -11.14 0.08
CA PRO A 163 16.83 -10.82 -1.03
C PRO A 163 16.14 -10.81 -2.41
N GLU A 164 15.03 -11.54 -2.55
CA GLU A 164 14.21 -11.58 -3.76
C GLU A 164 13.26 -10.38 -3.90
N ALA A 165 13.08 -9.58 -2.83
CA ALA A 165 12.19 -8.45 -2.85
C ALA A 165 12.70 -7.37 -3.82
N LEU A 166 11.79 -6.86 -4.65
CA LEU A 166 12.13 -5.82 -5.61
C LEU A 166 12.36 -4.48 -4.89
N LYS A 167 13.36 -3.73 -5.33
CA LYS A 167 13.73 -2.44 -4.71
C LYS A 167 13.41 -1.30 -5.68
N TYR A 168 12.53 -0.40 -5.25
CA TYR A 168 12.09 0.75 -6.02
C TYR A 168 12.36 2.06 -5.28
N LEU A 169 12.88 3.04 -6.01
CA LEU A 169 12.89 4.43 -5.63
C LEU A 169 11.78 5.15 -6.39
N GLN A 170 10.95 5.88 -5.65
CA GLN A 170 9.86 6.67 -6.19
C GLN A 170 10.17 8.15 -5.96
N PRO A 171 10.08 9.02 -6.97
CA PRO A 171 10.27 10.42 -6.72
C PRO A 171 9.11 10.98 -5.91
N GLU A 172 9.37 11.97 -5.07
CA GLU A 172 8.32 12.82 -4.54
C GLU A 172 7.62 13.53 -5.70
N TRP A 173 6.29 13.63 -5.65
CA TRP A 173 5.50 14.04 -6.79
C TRP A 173 5.82 15.48 -7.21
N ASN A 174 5.99 15.71 -8.52
CA ASN A 174 6.22 17.04 -9.07
C ASN A 174 7.50 17.75 -8.55
N THR A 175 8.50 16.97 -8.15
CA THR A 175 9.82 17.48 -7.72
C THR A 175 10.91 17.04 -8.71
N PRO A 176 11.30 17.85 -9.71
CA PRO A 176 12.32 17.50 -10.72
C PRO A 176 13.67 17.09 -10.11
N GLN A 177 14.05 17.71 -9.00
CA GLN A 177 15.27 17.38 -8.27
C GLN A 177 15.24 15.93 -7.75
N SER A 178 14.09 15.47 -7.28
CA SER A 178 13.89 14.10 -6.81
C SER A 178 14.03 13.10 -7.97
N GLN A 179 13.47 13.41 -9.14
CA GLN A 179 13.62 12.58 -10.34
C GLN A 179 15.09 12.43 -10.75
N GLN A 180 15.85 13.53 -10.71
CA GLN A 180 17.28 13.50 -11.02
C GLN A 180 18.06 12.66 -10.01
N ILE A 181 17.80 12.83 -8.71
CA ILE A 181 18.45 12.07 -7.63
C ILE A 181 18.27 10.56 -7.85
N ILE A 182 17.04 10.09 -8.06
CA ILE A 182 16.80 8.66 -8.22
C ILE A 182 17.34 8.12 -9.54
N TYR A 183 17.33 8.93 -10.61
CA TYR A 183 17.90 8.54 -11.90
C TYR A 183 19.40 8.31 -11.79
N ASP A 184 20.13 9.29 -11.24
CA ASP A 184 21.58 9.19 -11.06
C ASP A 184 21.96 8.04 -10.12
N TYR A 185 21.13 7.77 -9.11
CA TYR A 185 21.34 6.67 -8.18
C TYR A 185 21.15 5.31 -8.85
N VAL A 186 20.03 5.09 -9.55
CA VAL A 186 19.73 3.80 -10.18
C VAL A 186 20.76 3.43 -11.26
N LEU A 187 21.33 4.41 -11.96
CA LEU A 187 22.43 4.15 -12.91
C LEU A 187 23.70 3.55 -12.25
N GLN A 188 23.91 3.82 -10.95
CA GLN A 188 25.07 3.34 -10.19
C GLN A 188 24.73 2.11 -9.33
N HIS A 189 23.44 1.82 -9.12
CA HIS A 189 22.94 0.79 -8.22
C HIS A 189 21.91 -0.11 -8.94
N PRO A 190 22.37 -1.10 -9.73
CA PRO A 190 21.52 -1.87 -10.67
C PRO A 190 20.47 -2.76 -9.98
N GLU A 191 20.57 -2.97 -8.67
CA GLU A 191 19.55 -3.64 -7.85
C GLU A 191 18.30 -2.78 -7.62
N TRP A 192 18.40 -1.46 -7.81
CA TRP A 192 17.29 -0.53 -7.66
C TRP A 192 16.60 -0.24 -9.01
N ARG A 193 15.33 0.11 -8.92
CA ARG A 193 14.47 0.48 -10.06
C ARG A 193 13.76 1.79 -9.77
N ILE A 194 13.34 2.47 -10.83
CA ILE A 194 12.50 3.68 -10.71
C ILE A 194 11.02 3.27 -10.71
N SER A 195 10.26 3.77 -9.73
CA SER A 195 8.79 3.72 -9.71
C SER A 195 8.25 5.12 -9.97
N LEU A 196 7.56 5.32 -11.09
CA LEU A 196 6.86 6.57 -11.37
C LEU A 196 5.38 6.44 -10.97
N GLN A 197 4.75 7.57 -10.65
CA GLN A 197 3.32 7.63 -10.34
C GLN A 197 2.50 7.78 -11.63
N MET A 198 2.44 6.71 -12.43
CA MET A 198 1.83 6.69 -13.77
C MET A 198 0.39 7.23 -13.79
N HIS A 199 -0.41 6.92 -12.78
CA HIS A 199 -1.80 7.36 -12.67
C HIS A 199 -1.94 8.90 -12.71
N LYS A 200 -0.99 9.63 -12.11
CA LYS A 200 -0.97 11.10 -12.13
C LYS A 200 -0.67 11.68 -13.50
N PHE A 201 0.14 11.00 -14.33
CA PHE A 201 0.37 11.40 -15.73
C PHE A 201 -0.85 11.13 -16.62
N LEU A 202 -1.55 10.01 -16.38
CA LEU A 202 -2.75 9.63 -17.13
C LEU A 202 -4.01 10.40 -16.71
N GLY A 203 -3.97 11.13 -15.58
CA GLY A 203 -5.14 11.80 -15.02
C GLY A 203 -6.22 10.83 -14.52
N VAL A 204 -5.82 9.61 -14.16
CA VAL A 204 -6.70 8.58 -13.60
C VAL A 204 -6.44 8.41 -12.11
N ARG A 205 -7.37 7.77 -11.42
CA ARG A 205 -7.21 7.40 -10.01
C ARG A 205 -6.33 6.18 -9.84
#